data_AF-A0A2V3VUM5-F1
#
_entry.id   AF-A0A2V3VUM5-F1
#
_cell.length_a   1.000
_cell.length_b   1.000
_cell.length_c   1.000
_cell.angle_alpha   90.00
_cell.angle_beta   90.00
_cell.angle_gamma   90.00
#
_symmetry.space_group_name_H-M   'P 1'
#
loop_
_entity.id
_entity.type
_entity.pdbx_description
1 polymer ?
#
loop_
_entity_poly.entity_id
_entity_poly.type
_entity_poly.pdbx_seq_one_letter_code
_entity_poly.pdbx_strand_id
1 'polypeptide(L)' 'MLTDIVIADGFQEKDVLQLVGAAENQSEHPLAQAIVNGVKEKDIALLEAESFESIPGYGIRIVIVEVLPD' A
#
# COMPACT_ATOMS: atom_id res chain seq x y z
N MET A 1 -8.40 -1.07 -12.70
CA MET A 1 -7.97 -2.44 -12.32
C MET A 1 -6.45 -2.45 -12.35
N LEU A 2 -5.82 -3.08 -11.36
CA LEU A 2 -4.37 -3.33 -11.33
C LEU A 2 -4.02 -4.41 -12.36
N THR A 3 -3.04 -4.17 -13.24
CA THR A 3 -2.70 -5.12 -14.31
C THR A 3 -1.39 -5.85 -14.06
N ASP A 4 -0.35 -5.09 -13.69
CA ASP A 4 1.02 -5.59 -13.59
C ASP A 4 1.69 -5.03 -12.34
N ILE A 5 2.56 -5.84 -11.75
CA ILE A 5 3.39 -5.48 -10.60
C ILE A 5 4.80 -5.92 -10.93
N VAL A 6 5.74 -4.99 -10.90
CA VAL A 6 7.18 -5.27 -11.08
C VAL A 6 7.88 -4.86 -9.81
N ILE A 7 8.48 -5.83 -9.13
CA ILE A 7 9.13 -5.64 -7.84
C ILE A 7 10.64 -5.48 -8.06
N ALA A 8 11.25 -4.54 -7.34
CA ALA A 8 12.69 -4.34 -7.35
C ALA A 8 13.41 -5.50 -6.65
N ASP A 9 14.65 -5.78 -7.08
CA ASP A 9 15.48 -6.81 -6.46
C ASP A 9 15.64 -6.58 -4.94
N GLY A 10 15.56 -7.66 -4.17
CA GLY A 10 15.67 -7.61 -2.72
C GLY A 10 14.36 -7.35 -1.97
N PHE A 11 13.24 -7.09 -2.67
CA PHE A 11 11.92 -6.94 -2.05
C PHE A 11 11.02 -8.15 -2.32
N GLN A 12 10.18 -8.50 -1.35
CA GLN A 12 9.12 -9.48 -1.54
C GLN A 12 7.86 -8.78 -2.04
N GLU A 13 7.19 -9.36 -3.05
CA GLU A 13 5.95 -8.80 -3.61
C GLU A 13 4.91 -8.57 -2.51
N LYS A 14 4.75 -9.55 -1.61
CA LYS A 14 3.78 -9.46 -0.51
C LYS A 14 4.01 -8.22 0.35
N ASP A 15 5.25 -8.00 0.81
CA ASP A 15 5.57 -6.91 1.73
C ASP A 15 5.34 -5.55 1.05
N VAL A 16 5.75 -5.44 -0.23
CA VAL A 16 5.51 -4.23 -1.03
C VAL A 16 4.02 -3.97 -1.19
N LEU A 17 3.23 -4.99 -1.54
CA LEU A 17 1.78 -4.83 -1.70
C LEU A 17 1.06 -4.53 -0.39
N GLN A 18 1.53 -5.07 0.75
CA GLN A 18 0.99 -4.69 2.06
C GLN A 18 1.20 -3.20 2.35
N LEU A 19 2.41 -2.69 2.10
CA LEU A 19 2.76 -1.28 2.32
C LEU A 19 2.03 -0.36 1.35
N VAL A 20 2.03 -0.69 0.06
CA VAL A 20 1.35 0.10 -0.98
C VAL A 20 -0.17 0.10 -0.75
N GLY A 21 -0.74 -1.06 -0.44
CA GLY A 21 -2.16 -1.16 -0.13
C GLY A 21 -2.53 -0.33 1.11
N ALA A 22 -1.69 -0.32 2.15
CA ALA A 22 -1.88 0.54 3.32
C ALA A 22 -1.80 2.04 2.98
N ALA A 23 -0.84 2.43 2.13
CA ALA A 23 -0.68 3.82 1.69
C ALA A 23 -1.92 4.32 0.94
N GLU A 24 -2.40 3.52 -0.01
CA GLU A 24 -3.50 3.90 -0.89
C GLU A 24 -4.89 3.74 -0.25
N ASN A 25 -5.02 3.00 0.86
CA ASN A 25 -6.32 2.71 1.48
C ASN A 25 -7.07 3.95 2.02
N GLN A 26 -6.37 5.06 2.28
CA GLN A 26 -6.96 6.32 2.71
C GLN A 26 -7.18 7.33 1.57
N SER A 27 -6.80 6.99 0.34
CA SER A 27 -6.92 7.85 -0.82
C SER A 27 -8.26 7.64 -1.54
N GLU A 28 -8.99 8.71 -1.83
CA GLU A 28 -10.27 8.66 -2.55
C GLU A 28 -10.11 8.55 -4.08
N HIS A 29 -8.87 8.54 -4.58
CA HIS A 29 -8.61 8.51 -6.01
C HIS A 29 -9.00 7.14 -6.63
N PRO A 30 -9.66 7.11 -7.81
CA PRO A 30 -10.03 5.86 -8.47
C PRO A 30 -8.85 4.90 -8.75
N LEU A 31 -7.65 5.45 -8.93
CA LEU A 31 -6.42 4.66 -9.11
C LEU A 31 -5.98 3.98 -7.82
N ALA A 32 -6.03 4.71 -6.69
CA ALA A 32 -5.74 4.17 -5.37
C ALA A 32 -6.68 3.00 -5.05
N GLN A 33 -7.98 3.17 -5.31
CA GLN A 33 -8.96 2.11 -5.12
C GLN A 33 -8.67 0.87 -5.98
N ALA A 34 -8.20 1.05 -7.21
CA ALA A 34 -7.82 -0.06 -8.07
C ALA A 34 -6.60 -0.84 -7.53
N ILE A 35 -5.64 -0.14 -6.93
CA ILE A 35 -4.49 -0.76 -6.27
C ILE A 35 -4.95 -1.53 -5.03
N VAL A 36 -5.68 -0.88 -4.13
CA VAL A 36 -6.21 -1.48 -2.90
C VAL A 36 -7.03 -2.73 -3.19
N ASN A 37 -7.88 -2.70 -4.22
CA ASN A 37 -8.66 -3.86 -4.64
C ASN A 37 -7.77 -4.97 -5.18
N GLY A 38 -6.77 -4.64 -6.03
CA GLY A 38 -5.82 -5.62 -6.53
C GLY A 38 -4.98 -6.30 -5.44
N VAL A 39 -4.66 -5.58 -4.36
CA VAL A 39 -3.99 -6.16 -3.18
C VAL A 39 -4.94 -7.11 -2.44
N LYS A 40 -6.20 -6.70 -2.22
CA LYS A 40 -7.22 -7.53 -1.55
C LYS A 40 -7.56 -8.80 -2.34
N GLU A 41 -7.63 -8.71 -3.67
CA GLU A 41 -7.85 -9.85 -4.58
C GLU A 41 -6.73 -10.90 -4.52
N LYS A 42 -5.54 -10.52 -4.04
CA LYS A 42 -4.40 -11.43 -3.80
C LYS A 42 -4.38 -12.01 -2.39
N ASP A 43 -5.44 -11.83 -1.60
CA ASP A 43 -5.55 -12.25 -0.19
C ASP A 43 -4.44 -11.67 0.72
N ILE A 44 -3.96 -10.48 0.39
CA ILE A 44 -2.93 -9.78 1.16
C ILE A 44 -3.61 -8.82 2.15
N ALA A 45 -3.38 -9.05 3.44
CA ALA A 45 -3.90 -8.18 4.50
C ALA A 45 -3.20 -6.81 4.49
N LEU A 46 -3.99 -5.74 4.54
CA LEU A 46 -3.47 -4.38 4.59
C LEU A 46 -3.01 -4.04 6.00
N LEU A 47 -1.91 -3.29 6.08
CA LEU A 47 -1.48 -2.67 7.33
C LEU A 47 -2.31 -1.42 7.59
N GLU A 48 -2.50 -1.09 8.87
CA GLU A 48 -3.10 0.17 9.27
C GLU A 48 -1.99 1.23 9.37
N ALA A 49 -2.18 2.34 8.67
CA ALA A 49 -1.26 3.47 8.76
C ALA A 49 -1.56 4.28 10.03
N GLU A 50 -0.52 4.54 10.81
CA GLU A 50 -0.55 5.42 11.99
C GLU A 50 -0.78 6.88 11.58
N SER A 51 -0.18 7.29 10.46
CA SER A 51 -0.41 8.61 9.89
C SER A 51 -0.48 8.56 8.37
N PHE A 52 -1.20 9.53 7.81
CA PHE A 52 -1.38 9.72 6.39
C PHE A 52 -1.28 11.21 6.05
N GLU A 53 -0.49 11.53 5.03
CA GLU A 53 -0.31 12.88 4.52
C GLU A 53 -0.39 12.89 2.99
N SER A 54 -1.22 13.77 2.45
CA SER A 54 -1.22 14.09 1.02
C SER A 54 -0.28 15.27 0.77
N ILE A 55 0.73 15.06 -0.07
CA ILE A 55 1.77 16.02 -0.41
C ILE A 55 1.51 16.53 -1.84
N PRO A 56 0.93 17.74 -2.02
CA PRO A 56 0.55 18.24 -3.33
C PRO A 56 1.70 18.23 -4.33
N GLY A 57 1.50 17.56 -5.47
CA GLY A 57 2.51 17.42 -6.53
C GLY A 57 3.55 16.31 -6.29
N TYR A 58 3.53 15.65 -5.12
CA TYR A 58 4.49 14.59 -4.76
C TYR A 58 3.84 13.25 -4.37
N GLY A 59 2.51 13.23 -4.20
CA GLY A 59 1.76 12.01 -3.89
C GLY A 59 1.41 11.93 -2.41
N ILE A 60 1.54 10.75 -1.82
CA ILE A 60 1.14 10.48 -0.43
C ILE A 60 2.31 9.92 0.39
N ARG A 61 2.23 10.11 1.69
CA ARG A 61 3.14 9.50 2.67
C ARG A 61 2.32 8.89 3.80
N ILE A 62 2.76 7.72 4.25
CA ILE A 62 2.24 7.08 5.46
C ILE A 62 3.36 6.69 6.41
N VAL A 63 3.00 6.53 7.68
CA VAL A 63 3.82 5.86 8.70
C VAL A 63 3.04 4.67 9.21
N ILE A 64 3.72 3.53 9.41
CA ILE A 64 3.14 2.31 9.98
C ILE A 64 3.98 1.96 11.21
N VAL A 65 3.31 1.53 12.28
CA VAL A 65 3.99 0.93 13.43
C VAL A 65 4.21 -0.55 13.13
N GLU A 66 5.48 -0.93 12.98
CA GLU A 66 5.85 -2.33 12.90
C GLU A 66 5.85 -2.92 14.32
N VAL A 67 4.88 -3.77 14.61
CA VAL A 67 4.89 -4.56 15.86
C VAL A 67 5.81 -5.75 15.62
N LEU A 68 7.05 -5.65 16.08
CA LEU A 68 7.95 -6.81 16.14
C LEU A 68 7.30 -7.86 17.06
N PRO A 69 7.21 -9.13 16.64
CA PRO A 69 6.82 -10.19 17.55
C PRO A 69 7.84 -10.31 18.68
N ASP A 70 7.36 -10.49 19.91
CA ASP A 70 8.17 -10.70 21.13
C ASP A 70 9.18 -11.87 20.98
#